data_AF-G8TFZ1-F1
#
_entry.id   AF-G8TFZ1-F1
#
_cell.length_a   1.000
_cell.length_b   1.000
_cell.length_c   1.000
_cell.angle_alpha   90.00
_cell.angle_beta   90.00
_cell.angle_gamma   90.00
#
_symmetry.space_group_name_H-M   'P 1'
#
loop_
_entity.id
_entity.type
_entity.pdbx_description
1 polymer ?
#
loop_
_entity_poly.entity_id
_entity_poly.type
_entity_poly.pdbx_seq_one_letter_code
_entity_poly.pdbx_strand_id
1 'polypeptide(L)'
;MKRGIPIAWQAAGAVLACLVTTLNHPVIAYERIVSVRDTAYYYNEHGTQLYCDTKAVKPGSYVIKTSKTHRQIFDDWYDRDTTVFSKDYKPAEVLGIERWEARKTRRLIHRGNVNDTLVQRCIVPVPDKRLLRIMLDSILNGRIKDAVDGKFREYGGMINGDKTFRFKRGYATDPRKPENEGLEMELGENGNFHSHPDGCYYSEDKDSAHTFNPNRVDFVEHRRGHKYYFIQGPSNKDQDAIGDKTGYVFGMEAKLIYLYDKHGVRAVLPFKYLPPGSVNK
;
A
#
# COMPACT_ATOMS: atom_id res chain seq x y z
N MET A 1 -29.20 44.89 -68.39
CA MET A 1 -29.77 44.39 -67.11
C MET A 1 -29.15 43.03 -66.81
N LYS A 2 -28.11 42.99 -65.96
CA LYS A 2 -27.44 41.75 -65.54
C LYS A 2 -28.03 41.32 -64.19
N ARG A 3 -28.57 40.10 -64.12
CA ARG A 3 -29.20 39.52 -62.94
C ARG A 3 -28.13 38.88 -62.06
N GLY A 4 -28.03 39.32 -60.81
CA GLY A 4 -27.23 38.69 -59.76
C GLY A 4 -27.98 37.51 -59.15
N ILE A 5 -27.26 36.42 -58.88
CA ILE A 5 -27.75 35.24 -58.17
C ILE A 5 -27.59 35.51 -56.67
N PRO A 6 -28.64 35.33 -55.84
CA PRO A 6 -28.54 35.57 -54.41
C PRO A 6 -27.84 34.43 -53.67
N ILE A 7 -26.87 34.83 -52.85
CA ILE A 7 -26.12 34.03 -51.87
C ILE A 7 -27.09 33.58 -50.77
N ALA A 8 -27.72 32.42 -50.93
CA ALA A 8 -28.61 31.87 -49.90
C ALA A 8 -28.59 30.32 -49.81
N TRP A 9 -27.55 29.67 -50.34
CA TRP A 9 -27.46 28.20 -50.39
C TRP A 9 -26.16 27.61 -49.84
N GLN A 10 -25.41 28.35 -49.01
CA GLN A 10 -24.20 27.82 -48.35
C GLN A 10 -24.31 27.66 -46.83
N ALA A 11 -25.40 28.12 -46.20
CA ALA A 11 -25.56 28.01 -44.74
C ALA A 11 -26.33 26.77 -44.26
N ALA A 12 -27.09 26.08 -45.13
CA ALA A 12 -27.88 24.90 -44.74
C ALA A 12 -27.08 23.59 -44.73
N GLY A 13 -25.94 23.52 -45.42
CA GLY A 13 -25.10 22.31 -45.50
C GLY A 13 -24.16 22.10 -44.31
N ALA A 14 -23.84 23.16 -43.55
CA ALA A 14 -22.89 23.08 -42.43
C ALA A 14 -23.54 22.66 -41.10
N VAL A 15 -24.85 22.80 -40.94
CA VAL A 15 -25.55 22.43 -39.69
C VAL A 15 -25.91 20.94 -39.67
N LEU A 16 -26.13 20.31 -40.83
CA LEU A 16 -26.45 18.88 -40.88
C LEU A 16 -25.21 17.98 -40.69
N ALA A 17 -24.01 18.44 -41.05
CA ALA A 17 -22.77 17.69 -40.87
C ALA A 17 -22.28 17.64 -39.40
N CYS A 18 -22.70 18.59 -38.56
CA CYS A 18 -22.38 18.58 -37.12
C CYS A 18 -23.35 17.72 -36.28
N LEU A 19 -24.46 17.26 -36.85
CA LEU A 19 -25.44 16.40 -36.15
C LEU A 19 -25.27 14.91 -36.45
N VAL A 20 -24.51 14.54 -37.48
CA VAL A 20 -24.29 13.13 -37.86
C VAL A 20 -22.99 12.56 -37.26
N THR A 21 -22.08 13.39 -36.77
CA THR A 21 -20.87 12.93 -36.05
C THR A 21 -21.09 12.66 -34.56
N THR A 22 -22.26 12.98 -34.00
CA THR A 22 -22.59 12.69 -32.59
C THR A 22 -23.36 11.38 -32.40
N LEU A 23 -23.77 10.69 -33.47
CA LEU A 23 -24.59 9.47 -33.42
C LEU A 23 -23.83 8.14 -33.57
N ASN A 24 -22.50 8.18 -33.68
CA ASN A 24 -21.63 6.99 -33.66
C ASN A 24 -20.84 6.81 -32.36
N HIS A 25 -21.21 7.53 -31.30
CA HIS A 25 -20.84 7.04 -29.98
C HIS A 25 -21.72 5.82 -29.69
N PRO A 26 -21.14 4.64 -29.38
CA PRO A 26 -21.94 3.60 -28.77
C PRO A 26 -22.63 4.24 -27.58
N VAL A 27 -23.96 4.32 -27.65
CA VAL A 27 -24.77 4.46 -26.46
C VAL A 27 -24.46 3.19 -25.68
N ILE A 28 -23.41 3.29 -24.85
CA ILE A 28 -23.24 2.42 -23.70
C ILE A 28 -24.52 2.72 -22.93
N ALA A 29 -25.53 1.88 -23.17
CA ALA A 29 -26.66 1.78 -22.29
C ALA A 29 -26.02 1.69 -20.91
N TYR A 30 -26.19 2.74 -20.12
CA TYR A 30 -25.80 2.76 -18.73
C TYR A 30 -26.53 1.56 -18.15
N GLU A 31 -25.81 0.45 -18.06
CA GLU A 31 -26.21 -0.71 -17.32
C GLU A 31 -26.75 -0.14 -16.02
N ARG A 32 -27.97 -0.55 -15.66
CA ARG A 32 -28.56 -0.37 -14.34
C ARG A 32 -27.43 -0.15 -13.37
N ILE A 33 -27.31 1.07 -12.85
CA ILE A 33 -26.37 1.38 -11.79
C ILE A 33 -26.80 0.45 -10.67
N VAL A 34 -26.22 -0.75 -10.63
CA VAL A 34 -26.22 -1.60 -9.46
C VAL A 34 -25.58 -0.67 -8.46
N SER A 35 -26.43 -0.11 -7.61
CA SER A 35 -26.04 0.76 -6.54
C SER A 35 -24.80 0.11 -5.92
N VAL A 36 -23.64 0.74 -6.11
CA VAL A 36 -22.34 0.28 -5.60
C VAL A 36 -22.40 0.11 -4.06
N ARG A 37 -23.51 0.55 -3.45
CA ARG A 37 -23.86 0.46 -2.04
C ARG A 37 -24.21 -0.95 -1.55
N ASP A 38 -24.34 -1.97 -2.41
CA ASP A 38 -24.73 -3.33 -1.96
C ASP A 38 -23.68 -4.41 -2.29
N THR A 39 -22.46 -4.03 -2.68
CA THR A 39 -21.43 -5.00 -3.10
C THR A 39 -20.33 -5.16 -2.05
N ALA A 40 -20.03 -6.41 -1.68
CA ALA A 40 -18.87 -6.77 -0.88
C ALA A 40 -17.84 -7.58 -1.69
N TYR A 41 -16.56 -7.22 -1.57
CA TYR A 41 -15.45 -7.89 -2.22
C TYR A 41 -14.56 -8.58 -1.19
N TYR A 42 -14.19 -9.83 -1.46
CA TYR A 42 -13.40 -10.64 -0.54
C TYR A 42 -12.06 -11.02 -1.17
N TYR A 43 -10.96 -10.82 -0.44
CA TYR A 43 -9.60 -11.04 -0.90
C TYR A 43 -8.83 -11.97 0.03
N ASN A 44 -7.84 -12.68 -0.51
CA ASN A 44 -6.82 -13.33 0.33
C ASN A 44 -5.69 -12.35 0.69
N GLU A 45 -4.76 -12.78 1.55
CA GLU A 45 -3.58 -11.98 1.95
C GLU A 45 -2.60 -11.66 0.80
N HIS A 46 -2.75 -12.29 -0.37
CA HIS A 46 -1.99 -11.95 -1.58
C HIS A 46 -2.65 -10.86 -2.44
N GLY A 47 -3.79 -10.33 -1.99
CA GLY A 47 -4.58 -9.33 -2.72
C GLY A 47 -5.40 -9.92 -3.88
N THR A 48 -5.51 -11.24 -4.01
CA THR A 48 -6.33 -11.89 -5.04
C THR A 48 -7.78 -11.91 -4.62
N GLN A 49 -8.68 -11.44 -5.48
CA GLN A 49 -10.12 -11.51 -5.25
C GLN A 49 -10.58 -12.97 -5.27
N LEU A 50 -11.34 -13.36 -4.26
CA LEU A 50 -11.87 -14.71 -4.09
C LEU A 50 -13.35 -14.78 -4.45
N TYR A 51 -14.10 -13.73 -4.10
CA TYR A 51 -15.55 -13.67 -4.24
C TYR A 51 -16.04 -12.22 -4.27
N CYS A 52 -17.18 -12.03 -4.93
CA CYS A 52 -17.90 -10.76 -5.02
C CYS A 52 -19.37 -11.07 -4.68
N ASP A 53 -19.86 -10.48 -3.59
CA ASP A 53 -21.26 -10.58 -3.17
C ASP A 53 -21.98 -9.31 -3.60
N THR A 54 -22.79 -9.39 -4.66
CA THR A 54 -23.55 -8.26 -5.21
C THR A 54 -24.84 -7.96 -4.46
N LYS A 55 -25.13 -8.72 -3.38
CA LYS A 55 -26.32 -8.58 -2.54
C LYS A 55 -25.92 -8.48 -1.06
N ALA A 56 -24.71 -7.97 -0.79
CA ALA A 56 -24.17 -7.89 0.53
C ALA A 56 -24.93 -6.86 1.37
N VAL A 57 -25.37 -7.27 2.56
CA VAL A 57 -26.00 -6.36 3.54
C VAL A 57 -25.02 -5.27 4.00
N LYS A 58 -23.73 -5.59 4.02
CA LYS A 58 -22.65 -4.66 4.41
C LYS A 58 -21.65 -4.52 3.25
N PRO A 59 -21.81 -3.50 2.38
CA PRO A 59 -20.85 -3.27 1.30
C PRO A 59 -19.46 -2.99 1.87
N GLY A 60 -18.42 -3.38 1.12
CA GLY A 60 -17.05 -3.12 1.56
C GLY A 60 -16.02 -4.03 0.89
N SER A 61 -14.77 -3.85 1.28
CA SER A 61 -13.70 -4.77 0.94
C SER A 61 -13.24 -5.49 2.20
N TYR A 62 -13.07 -6.80 2.11
CA TYR A 62 -12.65 -7.64 3.22
C TYR A 62 -11.45 -8.47 2.78
N VAL A 63 -10.45 -8.60 3.66
CA VAL A 63 -9.29 -9.46 3.44
C VAL A 63 -9.24 -10.54 4.50
N ILE A 64 -8.85 -11.76 4.14
CA ILE A 64 -8.52 -12.78 5.14
C ILE A 64 -7.34 -12.29 5.99
N LYS A 65 -7.45 -12.42 7.32
CA LYS A 65 -6.35 -12.16 8.27
C LYS A 65 -5.05 -12.82 7.80
N THR A 66 -3.92 -12.19 8.11
CA THR A 66 -2.64 -12.76 7.68
C THR A 66 -2.38 -14.11 8.34
N SER A 67 -1.76 -15.03 7.58
CA SER A 67 -1.23 -16.28 8.12
C SER A 67 0.29 -16.24 8.33
N LYS A 68 0.89 -15.05 8.16
CA LYS A 68 2.30 -14.79 8.42
C LYS A 68 2.55 -14.78 9.92
N THR A 69 3.65 -15.41 10.32
CA THR A 69 4.15 -15.34 11.70
C THR A 69 4.86 -14.02 11.94
N HIS A 70 5.08 -13.68 13.22
CA HIS A 70 5.94 -12.55 13.62
C HIS A 70 7.29 -12.58 12.88
N ARG A 71 7.95 -13.74 12.89
CA ARG A 71 9.22 -13.95 12.17
C ARG A 71 9.13 -13.62 10.69
N GLN A 72 8.06 -14.02 10.01
CA GLN A 72 7.87 -13.76 8.58
C GLN A 72 7.58 -12.28 8.25
N ILE A 73 7.15 -11.49 9.23
CA ILE A 73 6.90 -10.05 9.06
C ILE A 73 8.16 -9.25 9.42
N PHE A 74 8.82 -9.59 10.53
CA PHE A 74 9.85 -8.75 11.13
C PHE A 74 11.27 -9.30 11.05
N ASP A 75 11.48 -10.59 10.77
CA ASP A 75 12.81 -11.20 10.84
C ASP A 75 13.28 -11.76 9.51
N ASP A 76 12.43 -12.42 8.73
CA ASP A 76 12.83 -13.09 7.47
C ASP A 76 13.27 -12.09 6.38
N TRP A 77 12.96 -10.80 6.55
CA TRP A 77 13.42 -9.71 5.68
C TRP A 77 14.86 -9.28 5.97
N TYR A 78 15.34 -9.58 7.17
CA TYR A 78 16.58 -9.04 7.70
C TYR A 78 17.55 -10.18 7.85
N ASP A 79 18.67 -10.05 7.16
CA ASP A 79 19.82 -10.89 7.48
C ASP A 79 20.24 -10.53 8.92
N ARG A 80 19.94 -11.43 9.85
CA ARG A 80 20.11 -11.21 11.29
C ARG A 80 21.57 -10.95 11.67
N ASP A 81 22.50 -11.40 10.83
CA ASP A 81 23.93 -11.22 11.06
C ASP A 81 24.42 -9.83 10.62
N THR A 82 23.63 -9.12 9.79
CA THR A 82 24.01 -7.80 9.25
C THR A 82 23.05 -6.67 9.60
N THR A 83 21.91 -6.98 10.22
CA THR A 83 20.88 -5.99 10.57
C THR A 83 21.00 -5.53 12.02
N VAL A 84 21.25 -4.24 12.20
CA VAL A 84 21.24 -3.60 13.53
C VAL A 84 19.88 -2.93 13.73
N PHE A 85 19.13 -3.39 14.73
CA PHE A 85 17.90 -2.74 15.18
C PHE A 85 18.22 -1.67 16.22
N SER A 86 17.34 -0.66 16.35
CA SER A 86 17.33 0.17 17.55
C SER A 86 17.18 -0.74 18.76
N LYS A 87 17.98 -0.52 19.81
CA LYS A 87 17.84 -1.27 21.07
C LYS A 87 16.43 -1.14 21.66
N ASP A 88 15.75 -0.04 21.35
CA ASP A 88 14.41 0.27 21.86
C ASP A 88 13.28 -0.04 20.86
N TYR A 89 13.61 -0.51 19.65
CA TYR A 89 12.56 -0.92 18.72
C TYR A 89 11.94 -2.22 19.20
N LYS A 90 10.64 -2.16 19.48
CA LYS A 90 9.83 -3.35 19.74
C LYS A 90 8.83 -3.50 18.60
N PRO A 91 8.86 -4.60 17.84
CA PRO A 91 7.88 -4.84 16.78
C PRO A 91 6.46 -4.93 17.39
N ALA A 92 5.46 -4.57 16.59
CA ALA A 92 4.06 -4.81 16.95
C ALA A 92 3.77 -6.31 17.08
N GLU A 93 2.78 -6.65 17.89
CA GLU A 93 2.27 -8.02 17.94
C GLU A 93 1.66 -8.41 16.58
N VAL A 94 1.61 -9.72 16.30
CA VAL A 94 0.99 -10.23 15.06
C VAL A 94 -0.19 -11.12 15.42
N LEU A 95 -1.39 -10.58 15.26
CA LEU A 95 -2.64 -11.28 15.55
C LEU A 95 -3.19 -12.00 14.29
N GLY A 96 -2.33 -12.85 13.73
CA GLY A 96 -2.64 -13.66 12.56
C GLY A 96 -3.59 -14.83 12.86
N ILE A 97 -3.86 -15.63 11.84
CA ILE A 97 -4.59 -16.90 11.94
C ILE A 97 -3.70 -18.05 11.49
N GLU A 98 -4.04 -19.27 11.88
CA GLU A 98 -3.29 -20.43 11.42
C GLU A 98 -3.46 -20.65 9.91
N ARG A 99 -2.43 -21.22 9.27
CA ARG A 99 -2.44 -21.45 7.81
C ARG A 99 -3.62 -22.32 7.36
N TRP A 100 -4.04 -23.30 8.17
CA TRP A 100 -5.18 -24.14 7.83
C TRP A 100 -6.51 -23.38 7.94
N GLU A 101 -6.65 -22.46 8.90
CA GLU A 101 -7.81 -21.58 9.01
C GLU A 101 -7.90 -20.68 7.78
N ALA A 102 -6.80 -20.04 7.38
CA ALA A 102 -6.75 -19.21 6.18
C ALA A 102 -7.18 -20.00 4.92
N ARG A 103 -6.70 -21.24 4.77
CA ARG A 103 -7.10 -22.13 3.65
C ARG A 103 -8.58 -22.50 3.70
N LYS A 104 -9.11 -22.82 4.88
CA LYS A 104 -10.53 -23.19 5.06
C LYS A 104 -11.44 -21.99 4.79
N THR A 105 -11.12 -20.82 5.35
CA THR A 105 -11.80 -19.54 5.09
C THR A 105 -11.81 -19.22 3.60
N ARG A 106 -10.67 -19.35 2.90
CA ARG A 106 -10.58 -19.15 1.44
C ARG A 106 -11.57 -20.04 0.67
N ARG A 107 -11.68 -21.32 1.04
CA ARG A 107 -12.60 -22.27 0.39
C ARG A 107 -14.06 -21.91 0.63
N LEU A 108 -14.41 -21.47 1.85
CA LEU A 108 -15.76 -21.04 2.19
C LEU A 108 -16.16 -19.79 1.40
N ILE A 109 -15.28 -18.78 1.34
CA ILE A 109 -15.50 -17.56 0.57
C ILE A 109 -15.68 -17.89 -0.92
N HIS A 110 -14.84 -18.74 -1.53
CA HIS A 110 -15.00 -19.14 -2.93
C HIS A 110 -16.35 -19.81 -3.24
N ARG A 111 -16.97 -20.47 -2.26
CA ARG A 111 -18.29 -21.10 -2.39
C ARG A 111 -19.44 -20.13 -2.11
N GLY A 112 -19.15 -18.86 -1.83
CA GLY A 112 -20.15 -17.86 -1.44
C GLY A 112 -20.63 -17.98 0.02
N ASN A 113 -20.00 -18.82 0.84
CA ASN A 113 -20.37 -19.00 2.25
C ASN A 113 -19.77 -17.90 3.14
N VAL A 114 -20.04 -16.64 2.79
CA VAL A 114 -19.43 -15.48 3.47
C VAL A 114 -19.97 -15.25 4.88
N ASN A 115 -21.18 -15.74 5.18
CA ASN A 115 -21.81 -15.64 6.49
C ASN A 115 -21.40 -16.76 7.47
N ASP A 116 -20.51 -17.67 7.05
CA ASP A 116 -19.97 -18.72 7.93
C ASP A 116 -19.21 -18.09 9.11
N THR A 117 -19.39 -18.63 10.32
CA THR A 117 -18.79 -18.11 11.55
C THR A 117 -17.26 -18.04 11.47
N LEU A 118 -16.62 -19.01 10.82
CA LEU A 118 -15.17 -18.99 10.61
C LEU A 118 -14.78 -17.84 9.69
N VAL A 119 -15.53 -17.60 8.62
CA VAL A 119 -15.26 -16.49 7.69
C VAL A 119 -15.36 -15.16 8.42
N GLN A 120 -16.45 -14.92 9.14
CA GLN A 120 -16.67 -13.67 9.88
C GLN A 120 -15.57 -13.40 10.91
N ARG A 121 -15.04 -14.43 11.57
CA ARG A 121 -13.91 -14.32 12.51
C ARG A 121 -12.57 -14.06 11.83
N CYS A 122 -12.39 -14.56 10.61
CA CYS A 122 -11.11 -14.57 9.90
C CYS A 122 -10.95 -13.47 8.85
N ILE A 123 -11.93 -12.58 8.67
CA ILE A 123 -11.81 -11.43 7.77
C ILE A 123 -11.53 -10.13 8.52
N VAL A 124 -10.90 -9.19 7.82
CA VAL A 124 -10.60 -7.82 8.28
C VAL A 124 -11.20 -6.86 7.26
N PRO A 125 -12.00 -5.86 7.67
CA PRO A 125 -12.46 -4.82 6.76
C PRO A 125 -11.27 -3.98 6.30
N VAL A 126 -11.24 -3.64 5.03
CA VAL A 126 -10.21 -2.81 4.39
C VAL A 126 -10.90 -1.53 3.91
N PRO A 127 -10.28 -0.35 4.10
CA PRO A 127 -10.80 0.88 3.53
C PRO A 127 -10.85 0.80 2.00
N ASP A 128 -11.46 1.82 1.39
CA ASP A 128 -11.55 1.92 -0.06
C ASP A 128 -10.14 1.82 -0.69
N LYS A 129 -9.99 0.96 -1.70
CA LYS A 129 -8.71 0.77 -2.40
C LYS A 129 -8.17 2.06 -2.99
N ARG A 130 -9.05 2.97 -3.43
CA ARG A 130 -8.69 4.29 -3.93
C ARG A 130 -8.13 5.15 -2.82
N LEU A 131 -8.69 5.09 -1.61
CA LEU A 131 -8.13 5.82 -0.46
C LEU A 131 -6.71 5.33 -0.15
N LEU A 132 -6.51 4.01 -0.01
CA LEU A 132 -5.17 3.44 0.18
C LEU A 132 -4.21 3.81 -0.95
N ARG A 133 -4.72 3.90 -2.18
CA ARG A 133 -3.93 4.33 -3.33
C ARG A 133 -3.50 5.80 -3.22
N ILE A 134 -4.41 6.70 -2.86
CA ILE A 134 -4.11 8.13 -2.68
C ILE A 134 -3.11 8.32 -1.52
N MET A 135 -3.26 7.57 -0.42
CA MET A 135 -2.26 7.52 0.66
C MET A 135 -0.90 7.10 0.12
N LEU A 136 -0.83 5.98 -0.61
CA LEU A 136 0.41 5.50 -1.20
C LEU A 136 1.04 6.51 -2.18
N ASP A 137 0.23 7.14 -3.03
CA ASP A 137 0.70 8.11 -4.01
C ASP A 137 1.17 9.43 -3.36
N SER A 138 0.73 9.72 -2.13
CA SER A 138 1.24 10.86 -1.33
C SER A 138 2.62 10.61 -0.72
N ILE A 139 3.09 9.36 -0.67
CA ILE A 139 4.41 9.01 -0.18
C ILE A 139 5.45 9.29 -1.27
N LEU A 140 6.36 10.22 -1.01
CA LEU A 140 7.30 10.74 -2.01
C LEU A 140 8.63 9.96 -2.10
N ASN A 141 8.74 8.77 -1.49
CA ASN A 141 9.94 7.95 -1.54
C ASN A 141 10.44 7.74 -2.98
N GLY A 142 11.71 8.08 -3.21
CA GLY A 142 12.36 7.95 -4.51
C GLY A 142 11.86 8.88 -5.62
N ARG A 143 10.89 9.78 -5.36
CA ARG A 143 10.32 10.72 -6.35
C ARG A 143 10.90 12.13 -6.27
N ILE A 144 11.64 12.47 -5.21
CA ILE A 144 12.31 13.76 -5.03
C ILE A 144 13.74 13.65 -5.59
N LYS A 145 14.18 14.64 -6.37
CA LYS A 145 15.52 14.69 -7.01
C LYS A 145 16.66 14.61 -5.99
N ASP A 146 16.45 15.07 -4.76
CA ASP A 146 17.34 14.83 -3.63
C ASP A 146 17.12 13.40 -3.11
N ALA A 147 17.73 12.44 -3.83
CA ALA A 147 17.53 11.00 -3.69
C ALA A 147 17.90 10.44 -2.30
N VAL A 148 18.57 11.22 -1.44
CA VAL A 148 18.84 10.86 -0.05
C VAL A 148 17.61 11.17 0.81
N ASP A 149 17.09 12.40 0.73
CA ASP A 149 16.02 12.87 1.60
C ASP A 149 14.70 12.09 1.42
N GLY A 150 14.39 11.68 0.19
CA GLY A 150 13.19 10.89 -0.09
C GLY A 150 13.27 9.45 0.40
N LYS A 151 14.46 8.83 0.39
CA LYS A 151 14.64 7.40 0.71
C LYS A 151 14.73 7.13 2.21
N PHE A 152 15.08 8.14 3.00
CA PHE A 152 15.35 8.01 4.42
C PHE A 152 14.27 8.66 5.28
N ARG A 153 13.09 8.96 4.71
CA ARG A 153 12.06 9.76 5.38
C ARG A 153 10.72 9.05 5.45
N GLU A 154 10.07 9.21 6.59
CA GLU A 154 8.69 8.76 6.81
C GLU A 154 7.69 9.82 6.37
N TYR A 155 6.59 9.36 5.79
CA TYR A 155 5.46 10.16 5.36
C TYR A 155 4.21 9.56 5.97
N GLY A 156 3.21 10.37 6.29
CA GLY A 156 2.00 9.85 6.88
C GLY A 156 0.86 10.85 6.89
N GLY A 157 -0.17 10.53 7.66
CA GLY A 157 -1.29 11.43 7.87
C GLY A 157 -2.40 10.85 8.73
N MET A 158 -3.28 11.76 9.16
CA MET A 158 -4.51 11.42 9.87
C MET A 158 -5.64 11.15 8.88
N ILE A 159 -6.47 10.13 9.15
CA ILE A 159 -7.63 9.79 8.33
C ILE A 159 -8.88 10.43 8.95
N ASN A 160 -9.54 11.30 8.19
CA ASN A 160 -10.73 12.02 8.63
C ASN A 160 -12.01 11.16 8.47
N GLY A 161 -13.10 11.54 9.14
CA GLY A 161 -14.41 10.89 9.07
C GLY A 161 -14.96 10.73 7.64
N ASP A 162 -14.69 11.71 6.78
CA ASP A 162 -15.12 11.77 5.38
C ASP A 162 -14.25 10.96 4.41
N LYS A 163 -13.29 10.18 4.94
CA LYS A 163 -12.31 9.38 4.17
C LYS A 163 -11.30 10.21 3.38
N THR A 164 -11.12 11.50 3.71
CA THR A 164 -9.93 12.26 3.31
C THR A 164 -8.80 12.06 4.32
N PHE A 165 -7.60 12.59 4.03
CA PHE A 165 -6.52 12.58 5.02
C PHE A 165 -5.75 13.91 5.05
N ARG A 166 -5.16 14.21 6.21
CA ARG A 166 -4.21 15.32 6.37
C ARG A 166 -2.80 14.77 6.32
N PHE A 167 -2.05 15.17 5.30
CA PHE A 167 -0.68 14.73 5.10
C PHE A 167 0.30 15.38 6.09
N LYS A 168 1.23 14.59 6.61
CA LYS A 168 2.33 15.01 7.47
C LYS A 168 3.64 14.39 6.96
N ARG A 169 4.70 15.19 6.98
CA ARG A 169 6.05 14.78 6.59
C ARG A 169 6.91 14.66 7.84
N GLY A 170 7.51 13.49 8.07
CA GLY A 170 8.47 13.28 9.15
C GLY A 170 9.86 13.78 8.79
N TYR A 171 10.83 13.69 9.69
CA TYR A 171 12.24 13.99 9.41
C TYR A 171 12.90 12.85 8.64
N ALA A 172 13.98 13.15 7.90
CA ALA A 172 14.83 12.10 7.38
C ALA A 172 15.67 11.51 8.51
N THR A 173 15.67 10.20 8.63
CA THR A 173 16.34 9.44 9.67
C THR A 173 17.45 8.58 9.07
N ASP A 174 18.53 8.36 9.81
CA ASP A 174 19.61 7.49 9.38
C ASP A 174 19.39 6.11 10.04
N PRO A 175 19.20 5.01 9.29
CA PRO A 175 18.98 3.70 9.90
C PRO A 175 20.22 3.19 10.65
N ARG A 176 21.39 3.87 10.55
CA ARG A 176 22.56 3.62 11.39
C ARG A 176 22.49 4.31 12.75
N LYS A 177 21.65 5.34 12.89
CA LYS A 177 21.45 6.16 14.09
C LYS A 177 19.97 6.10 14.49
N PRO A 178 19.52 4.98 15.07
CA PRO A 178 18.11 4.74 15.35
C PRO A 178 17.53 5.63 16.46
N GLU A 179 18.37 6.45 17.10
CA GLU A 179 18.02 7.42 18.13
C GLU A 179 17.39 8.72 17.58
N ASN A 180 17.31 8.87 16.25
CA ASN A 180 16.52 9.94 15.65
C ASN A 180 15.03 9.57 15.63
N GLU A 181 14.21 10.38 16.27
CA GLU A 181 12.76 10.24 16.33
C GLU A 181 12.15 10.20 14.92
N GLY A 182 11.37 9.15 14.66
CA GLY A 182 10.60 8.99 13.42
C GLY A 182 9.44 9.99 13.32
N LEU A 183 8.45 9.69 12.49
CA LEU A 183 7.26 10.51 12.38
C LEU A 183 6.34 10.28 13.59
N GLU A 184 6.21 11.29 14.46
CA GLU A 184 5.16 11.27 15.49
C GLU A 184 3.78 11.46 14.84
N MET A 185 2.89 10.50 15.04
CA MET A 185 1.57 10.44 14.41
C MET A 185 0.48 10.89 15.37
N GLU A 186 -0.27 11.91 14.96
CA GLU A 186 -1.54 12.25 15.61
C GLU A 186 -2.62 11.22 15.21
N LEU A 187 -3.55 10.93 16.12
CA LEU A 187 -4.65 10.00 15.85
C LEU A 187 -5.83 10.74 15.18
N GLY A 188 -6.16 10.36 13.95
CA GLY A 188 -7.36 10.84 13.26
C GLY A 188 -8.64 10.11 13.68
N GLU A 189 -9.80 10.66 13.32
CA GLU A 189 -11.12 10.09 13.63
C GLU A 189 -11.28 8.63 13.15
N ASN A 190 -10.70 8.31 11.99
CA ASN A 190 -10.74 7.00 11.36
C ASN A 190 -9.39 6.25 11.43
N GLY A 191 -8.44 6.75 12.24
CA GLY A 191 -7.09 6.21 12.36
C GLY A 191 -6.04 7.08 11.67
N ASN A 192 -4.89 6.48 11.38
CA ASN A 192 -3.75 7.15 10.79
C ASN A 192 -3.04 6.23 9.79
N PHE A 193 -2.11 6.79 9.02
CA PHE A 193 -1.20 6.01 8.21
C PHE A 193 0.20 6.61 8.23
N HIS A 194 1.21 5.79 8.03
CA HIS A 194 2.56 6.25 7.74
C HIS A 194 3.36 5.25 6.90
N SER A 195 4.52 5.65 6.42
CA SER A 195 5.39 4.88 5.55
C SER A 195 6.72 4.65 6.21
N HIS A 196 7.22 3.42 6.14
CA HIS A 196 8.60 3.13 6.54
C HIS A 196 9.52 3.22 5.32
N PRO A 197 10.67 3.91 5.41
CA PRO A 197 11.43 4.27 4.23
C PRO A 197 12.10 3.06 3.56
N ASP A 198 12.48 3.23 2.29
CA ASP A 198 13.14 2.21 1.45
C ASP A 198 14.65 2.42 1.30
N GLY A 199 15.20 3.43 1.98
CA GLY A 199 16.62 3.68 2.04
C GLY A 199 17.37 2.57 2.78
N CYS A 200 18.55 2.23 2.26
CA CYS A 200 19.50 1.37 2.94
C CYS A 200 20.89 2.00 2.91
N TYR A 201 21.68 1.75 3.96
CA TYR A 201 23.11 2.09 3.99
C TYR A 201 23.93 0.81 3.94
N TYR A 202 25.02 0.85 3.18
CA TYR A 202 26.05 -0.18 3.20
C TYR A 202 27.30 0.41 3.87
N SER A 203 27.85 -0.29 4.86
CA SER A 203 29.19 -0.01 5.36
C SER A 203 30.10 -1.18 5.01
N GLU A 204 31.22 -0.87 4.38
CA GLU A 204 32.29 -1.85 4.17
C GLU A 204 33.17 -1.90 5.41
N ASP A 205 33.55 -3.10 5.83
CA ASP A 205 34.55 -3.26 6.88
C ASP A 205 35.89 -2.71 6.38
N LYS A 206 36.35 -1.62 7.00
CA LYS A 206 37.61 -0.95 6.65
C LYS A 206 38.86 -1.81 6.84
N ASP A 207 38.73 -2.97 7.49
CA ASP A 207 39.83 -3.90 7.75
C ASP A 207 40.19 -4.80 6.56
N SER A 208 39.53 -4.64 5.42
CA SER A 208 39.98 -5.23 4.14
C SER A 208 41.15 -4.42 3.56
N ALA A 209 42.24 -4.28 4.32
CA ALA A 209 43.50 -3.81 3.76
C ALA A 209 43.95 -4.86 2.73
N HIS A 210 43.69 -4.57 1.45
CA HIS A 210 44.22 -5.35 0.34
C HIS A 210 45.75 -5.31 0.39
N THR A 211 46.39 -6.27 1.05
CA THR A 211 47.76 -6.65 0.69
C THR A 211 47.69 -7.30 -0.68
N PHE A 212 47.77 -6.46 -1.72
CA PHE A 212 47.81 -6.90 -3.11
C PHE A 212 49.08 -7.74 -3.32
N ASN A 213 48.96 -9.06 -3.32
CA ASN A 213 50.03 -9.96 -3.71
C ASN A 213 49.86 -10.30 -5.19
N PRO A 214 50.69 -9.76 -6.11
CA PRO A 214 50.53 -9.95 -7.55
C PRO A 214 50.71 -11.40 -8.02
N ASN A 215 51.15 -12.32 -7.15
CA ASN A 215 51.39 -13.72 -7.48
C ASN A 215 50.33 -14.69 -6.90
N ARG A 216 49.23 -14.20 -6.30
CA ARG A 216 48.19 -15.03 -5.71
C ARG A 216 46.85 -14.80 -6.39
N VAL A 217 46.24 -15.87 -6.91
CA VAL A 217 44.83 -15.86 -7.33
C VAL A 217 43.99 -15.93 -6.06
N ASP A 218 43.62 -14.77 -5.52
CA ASP A 218 42.66 -14.69 -4.42
C ASP A 218 41.24 -14.77 -5.02
N PHE A 219 40.50 -15.82 -4.64
CA PHE A 219 39.05 -15.82 -4.82
C PHE A 219 38.50 -14.73 -3.92
N VAL A 220 38.04 -13.62 -4.51
CA VAL A 220 37.41 -12.53 -3.79
C VAL A 220 36.10 -13.05 -3.21
N GLU A 221 36.16 -13.58 -1.99
CA GLU A 221 34.98 -13.83 -1.18
C GLU A 221 34.30 -12.46 -0.99
N HIS A 222 33.04 -12.35 -1.42
CA HIS A 222 32.32 -11.09 -1.50
C HIS A 222 32.47 -10.26 -0.22
N ARG A 223 32.80 -8.97 -0.40
CA ARG A 223 33.00 -7.97 0.66
C ARG A 223 32.08 -8.21 1.85
N ARG A 224 32.65 -8.48 3.04
CA ARG A 224 31.94 -8.41 4.31
C ARG A 224 31.55 -6.95 4.53
N GLY A 225 30.27 -6.65 4.38
CA GLY A 225 29.72 -5.33 4.61
C GLY A 225 28.40 -5.45 5.33
N HIS A 226 28.16 -4.55 6.28
CA HIS A 226 26.89 -4.46 7.00
C HIS A 226 25.90 -3.64 6.19
N LYS A 227 24.65 -4.09 6.17
CA LYS A 227 23.56 -3.38 5.50
C LYS A 227 22.50 -2.97 6.51
N TYR A 228 22.28 -1.67 6.61
CA TYR A 228 21.32 -1.06 7.53
C TYR A 228 20.02 -0.74 6.80
N TYR A 229 18.90 -1.15 7.37
CA TYR A 229 17.57 -0.98 6.80
C TYR A 229 16.58 -0.51 7.86
N PHE A 230 15.50 0.10 7.41
CA PHE A 230 14.33 0.32 8.26
C PHE A 230 13.51 -0.96 8.40
N ILE A 231 13.02 -1.19 9.62
CA ILE A 231 11.99 -2.19 9.84
C ILE A 231 10.74 -1.78 9.05
N GLN A 232 10.13 -2.69 8.30
CA GLN A 232 9.06 -2.32 7.36
C GLN A 232 7.66 -2.44 7.95
N GLY A 233 7.49 -3.22 9.03
CA GLY A 233 6.22 -3.36 9.75
C GLY A 233 6.08 -2.37 10.91
N PRO A 234 4.87 -2.23 11.48
CA PRO A 234 4.61 -1.35 12.61
C PRO A 234 5.38 -1.77 13.87
N SER A 235 5.72 -0.79 14.69
CA SER A 235 6.23 -0.96 16.05
C SER A 235 5.10 -1.10 17.07
N ASN A 236 5.43 -1.53 18.29
CA ASN A 236 4.51 -1.52 19.41
C ASN A 236 4.04 -0.10 19.75
N LYS A 237 4.89 0.92 19.56
CA LYS A 237 4.52 2.33 19.78
C LYS A 237 3.42 2.76 18.82
N ASP A 238 3.50 2.35 17.56
CA ASP A 238 2.44 2.57 16.57
C ASP A 238 1.14 1.91 17.01
N GLN A 239 1.23 0.65 17.45
CA GLN A 239 0.11 -0.13 17.98
C GLN A 239 -0.53 0.53 19.20
N ASP A 240 0.26 1.06 20.13
CA ASP A 240 -0.27 1.71 21.33
C ASP A 240 -0.94 3.06 20.99
N ALA A 241 -0.37 3.79 20.03
CA ALA A 241 -0.87 5.11 19.61
C ALA A 241 -2.19 5.05 18.83
N ILE A 242 -2.51 3.93 18.15
CA ILE A 242 -3.71 3.84 17.30
C ILE A 242 -5.02 3.69 18.11
N GLY A 243 -4.94 3.22 19.35
CA GLY A 243 -6.09 2.92 20.19
C GLY A 243 -7.10 1.98 19.51
N ASP A 244 -8.40 2.29 19.59
CA ASP A 244 -9.47 1.45 19.00
C ASP A 244 -9.63 1.59 17.48
N LYS A 245 -8.72 2.31 16.81
CA LYS A 245 -8.78 2.57 15.37
C LYS A 245 -7.91 1.58 14.58
N THR A 246 -7.97 1.71 13.26
CA THR A 246 -7.11 0.96 12.35
C THR A 246 -5.99 1.86 11.84
N GLY A 247 -4.77 1.39 11.97
CA GLY A 247 -3.58 2.03 11.45
C GLY A 247 -3.09 1.33 10.20
N TYR A 248 -2.40 2.09 9.34
CA TYR A 248 -1.84 1.58 8.09
C TYR A 248 -0.36 1.92 8.00
N VAL A 249 0.52 0.91 7.96
CA VAL A 249 1.94 1.11 7.65
C VAL A 249 2.22 0.68 6.23
N PHE A 250 2.83 1.56 5.44
CA PHE A 250 3.33 1.28 4.11
C PHE A 250 4.82 0.97 4.18
N GLY A 251 5.17 -0.32 4.15
CA GLY A 251 6.56 -0.77 4.05
C GLY A 251 7.06 -0.55 2.63
N MET A 252 7.82 0.52 2.40
CA MET A 252 8.19 0.96 1.06
C MET A 252 9.22 0.04 0.41
N GLU A 253 10.16 -0.54 1.16
CA GLU A 253 11.07 -1.57 0.62
C GLU A 253 10.30 -2.89 0.44
N ALA A 254 9.45 -3.23 1.42
CA ALA A 254 8.72 -4.48 1.38
C ALA A 254 7.63 -4.55 0.29
N LYS A 255 7.16 -3.39 -0.17
CA LYS A 255 5.98 -3.23 -1.03
C LYS A 255 4.74 -3.89 -0.42
N LEU A 256 4.61 -3.77 0.91
CA LEU A 256 3.51 -4.30 1.71
C LEU A 256 2.79 -3.19 2.48
N ILE A 257 1.50 -3.38 2.69
CA ILE A 257 0.62 -2.57 3.53
C ILE A 257 0.27 -3.43 4.74
N TYR A 258 0.60 -2.95 5.93
CA TYR A 258 0.25 -3.57 7.20
C TYR A 258 -0.98 -2.89 7.76
N LEU A 259 -2.03 -3.67 8.01
CA LEU A 259 -3.24 -3.21 8.70
C LEU A 259 -3.16 -3.70 10.13
N TYR A 260 -3.17 -2.77 11.08
CA TYR A 260 -3.03 -3.07 12.50
C TYR A 260 -4.08 -2.31 13.33
N ASP A 261 -4.33 -2.83 14.53
CA ASP A 261 -5.13 -2.19 15.58
C ASP A 261 -4.33 -2.26 16.90
N LYS A 262 -4.92 -1.82 18.03
CA LYS A 262 -4.27 -1.93 19.36
C LYS A 262 -3.84 -3.35 19.77
N HIS A 263 -4.32 -4.39 19.11
CA HIS A 263 -3.94 -5.77 19.41
C HIS A 263 -2.79 -6.27 18.51
N GLY A 264 -2.42 -5.51 17.47
CA GLY A 264 -1.31 -5.83 16.59
C GLY A 264 -1.72 -5.92 15.12
N VAL A 265 -0.83 -6.49 14.30
CA VAL A 265 -1.03 -6.67 12.87
C VAL A 265 -2.11 -7.71 12.60
N ARG A 266 -3.15 -7.30 11.87
CA ARG A 266 -4.34 -8.11 11.55
C ARG A 266 -4.28 -8.68 10.14
N ALA A 267 -3.80 -7.88 9.20
CA ALA A 267 -3.69 -8.26 7.80
C ALA A 267 -2.47 -7.61 7.13
N VAL A 268 -1.98 -8.28 6.09
CA VAL A 268 -0.88 -7.79 5.26
C VAL A 268 -1.33 -7.89 3.81
N LEU A 269 -1.17 -6.82 3.05
CA LEU A 269 -1.56 -6.73 1.64
C LEU A 269 -0.37 -6.25 0.80
N PRO A 270 -0.11 -6.85 -0.38
CA PRO A 270 0.93 -6.34 -1.27
C PRO A 270 0.45 -5.09 -2.02
N PHE A 271 1.35 -4.19 -2.41
CA PHE A 271 0.97 -2.97 -3.16
C PHE A 271 0.20 -3.26 -4.46
N LYS A 272 0.44 -4.41 -5.10
CA LYS A 272 -0.32 -4.87 -6.28
C LYS A 272 -1.83 -5.08 -6.03
N TYR A 273 -2.26 -5.12 -4.76
CA TYR A 273 -3.68 -5.11 -4.39
C TYR A 273 -4.38 -3.81 -4.79
N LEU A 274 -3.64 -2.70 -4.76
CA LEU A 274 -4.12 -1.37 -5.10
C LEU A 274 -4.22 -1.23 -6.61
N PRO A 275 -5.18 -0.42 -7.11
CA PRO A 275 -5.24 -0.11 -8.53
C PRO A 275 -3.92 0.52 -9.01
N PRO A 276 -3.61 0.41 -10.33
CA PRO A 276 -2.57 1.22 -10.94
C PRO A 276 -2.81 2.69 -10.60
N GLY A 277 -1.73 3.43 -10.34
CA GLY A 277 -1.86 4.84 -9.98
C GLY A 277 -2.46 5.64 -11.11
N SER A 278 -3.17 6.71 -10.75
CA SER A 278 -3.38 7.80 -11.70
C SER A 278 -2.00 8.32 -12.09
N VAL A 279 -1.59 8.03 -13.31
CA VAL A 279 -0.53 8.77 -14.00
C VAL A 279 -1.10 10.16 -14.32
N ASN A 280 -1.47 10.92 -13.28
CA ASN A 280 -1.66 12.35 -13.43
C ASN A 280 -0.27 12.95 -13.31
N LYS A 281 0.42 12.95 -14.46
CA LYS A 281 1.44 13.93 -14.79
C LYS A 281 0.82 15.32 -14.79
#